data_AF-A0A1V5AA79-F1
#
_entry.id   AF-A0A1V5AA79-F1
#
_cell.length_a   1.000
_cell.length_b   1.000
_cell.length_c   1.000
_cell.angle_alpha   90.00
_cell.angle_beta   90.00
_cell.angle_gamma   90.00
#
_symmetry.space_group_name_H-M   'P 1'
#
loop_
_entity.id
_entity.type
_entity.pdbx_description
1 polymer ?
#
loop_
_entity_poly.entity_id
_entity_poly.type
_entity_poly.pdbx_seq_one_letter_code
_entity_poly.pdbx_strand_id
1 'polypeptide(L)'
;MVATIGDSTFLHAGIPGLLNAVYNGARMILIILDNRITAMTGHQPNPTTGETACGIATPPVSLEALCRACGVAHVETVDPYDLTSLQAALKEARERLGVKVIIARQPCVIIARRAGIRRGRFQVDPDTCTECGLCIKFGCPALEKAGEKAYINDLCSGCGVCAQICPSGAIGKEVKR
;
A
#
# COMPACT_ATOMS: atom_id res chain seq x y z
N MET A 1 -12.56 -9.66 11.37
CA MET A 1 -12.06 -8.30 11.67
C MET A 1 -10.82 -8.04 10.81
N VAL A 2 -10.68 -6.82 10.27
CA VAL A 2 -9.50 -6.36 9.54
C VAL A 2 -8.99 -5.09 10.21
N ALA A 3 -7.69 -5.00 10.43
CA ALA A 3 -7.02 -3.81 10.98
C ALA A 3 -5.85 -3.42 10.07
N THR A 4 -5.55 -2.13 10.01
CA THR A 4 -4.42 -1.59 9.24
C THR A 4 -3.50 -0.79 10.15
N ILE A 5 -2.20 -0.88 9.95
CA ILE A 5 -1.21 -0.13 10.73
C ILE A 5 -0.01 0.22 9.84
N GLY A 6 0.61 1.39 10.02
CA GLY A 6 1.87 1.73 9.36
C GLY A 6 3.05 0.96 9.97
N ASP A 7 4.11 0.71 9.19
CA ASP A 7 5.33 0.06 9.66
C ASP A 7 5.98 0.74 10.87
N SER A 8 6.09 2.07 10.85
CA SER A 8 6.68 2.83 11.96
C SER A 8 5.86 2.69 13.25
N THR A 9 4.54 2.84 13.16
CA THR A 9 3.62 2.67 14.29
C THR A 9 3.62 1.23 14.78
N PHE A 10 3.70 0.26 13.87
CA PHE A 10 3.77 -1.15 14.22
C PHE A 10 5.01 -1.45 15.05
N LEU A 11 6.19 -0.98 14.62
CA LEU A 11 7.43 -1.15 15.36
C LEU A 11 7.44 -0.38 16.69
N HIS A 12 6.80 0.79 16.75
CA HIS A 12 6.74 1.60 17.97
C HIS A 12 5.80 1.01 19.03
N ALA A 13 4.60 0.55 18.64
CA ALA A 13 3.56 0.15 19.60
C ALA A 13 2.67 -1.02 19.14
N GLY A 14 2.78 -1.48 17.90
CA GLY A 14 1.93 -2.55 17.36
C GLY A 14 2.35 -3.96 17.76
N ILE A 15 3.65 -4.19 18.03
CA ILE A 15 4.18 -5.53 18.37
C ILE A 15 3.49 -6.14 19.60
N PRO A 16 3.35 -5.43 20.75
CA PRO A 16 2.65 -5.99 21.91
C PRO A 16 1.19 -6.35 21.60
N GLY A 17 0.51 -5.54 20.78
CA GLY A 17 -0.86 -5.82 20.34
C GLY A 17 -0.96 -7.08 19.49
N LEU A 18 -0.01 -7.29 18.56
CA LEU A 18 0.06 -8.50 17.75
C LEU A 18 0.29 -9.74 18.61
N LEU A 19 1.27 -9.69 19.52
CA LEU A 19 1.55 -10.78 20.46
C LEU A 19 0.30 -11.16 21.27
N ASN A 20 -0.41 -10.16 21.81
CA ASN A 20 -1.62 -10.41 22.58
C ASN A 20 -2.74 -11.00 21.71
N ALA A 21 -2.90 -10.54 20.47
CA ALA A 21 -3.89 -11.08 19.55
C ALA A 21 -3.61 -12.55 19.21
N VAL A 22 -2.34 -12.91 18.98
CA VAL A 22 -1.92 -14.29 18.73
C VAL A 22 -2.15 -15.15 19.97
N TYR A 23 -1.71 -14.69 21.14
CA TYR A 23 -1.86 -15.42 22.41
C TYR A 23 -3.31 -15.75 22.73
N ASN A 24 -4.24 -14.82 22.48
CA ASN A 24 -5.67 -15.01 22.72
C ASN A 24 -6.40 -15.70 21.54
N GLY A 25 -5.70 -16.14 20.50
CA GLY A 25 -6.31 -16.83 19.36
C GLY A 25 -7.29 -15.96 18.56
N ALA A 26 -7.07 -14.64 18.51
CA ALA A 26 -7.96 -13.72 17.83
C ALA A 26 -8.10 -14.06 16.34
N ARG A 27 -9.32 -13.96 15.78
CA ARG A 27 -9.59 -14.16 14.35
C ARG A 27 -9.58 -12.82 13.60
N MET A 28 -8.39 -12.38 13.20
CA MET A 28 -8.21 -11.10 12.50
C MET A 28 -7.17 -11.16 11.40
N ILE A 29 -7.27 -10.20 10.46
CA ILE A 29 -6.23 -9.90 9.47
C ILE A 29 -5.64 -8.55 9.86
N LEU A 30 -4.32 -8.51 10.09
CA LEU A 30 -3.57 -7.28 10.27
C LEU A 30 -2.85 -6.96 8.96
N ILE A 31 -3.10 -5.78 8.41
CA ILE A 31 -2.40 -5.28 7.22
C ILE A 31 -1.37 -4.25 7.67
N ILE A 32 -0.09 -4.54 7.46
CA ILE A 32 1.01 -3.61 7.73
C ILE A 32 1.33 -2.86 6.44
N LEU A 33 1.18 -1.53 6.47
CA LEU A 33 1.51 -0.64 5.37
C LEU A 33 3.00 -0.30 5.46
N ASP A 34 3.83 -1.06 4.74
CA ASP A 34 5.30 -0.94 4.75
C ASP A 34 5.77 -0.02 3.64
N ASN A 35 6.01 1.25 3.99
CA ASN A 35 6.57 2.25 3.08
C ASN A 35 8.04 2.59 3.36
N ARG A 36 8.68 1.83 4.26
CA ARG A 36 10.08 1.92 4.66
C ARG A 36 10.49 3.24 5.32
N ILE A 37 9.54 4.06 5.79
CA ILE A 37 9.85 5.36 6.38
C ILE A 37 8.72 5.91 7.26
N THR A 38 9.03 6.78 8.22
CA THR A 38 7.98 7.48 8.98
C THR A 38 7.41 8.65 8.16
N ALA A 39 6.50 8.35 7.24
CA ALA A 39 6.06 9.30 6.21
C ALA A 39 5.37 10.58 6.76
N MET A 40 4.42 10.41 7.68
CA MET A 40 3.53 11.52 8.10
C MET A 40 4.23 12.61 8.94
N THR A 41 5.26 12.25 9.70
CA THR A 41 5.87 13.16 10.69
C THR A 41 7.15 13.84 10.21
N GLY A 42 7.45 13.77 8.90
CA GLY A 42 8.65 14.41 8.35
C GLY A 42 9.69 13.44 7.80
N HIS A 43 9.32 12.20 7.49
CA HIS A 43 10.15 11.22 6.80
C HIS A 43 11.39 10.80 7.59
N GLN A 44 11.24 10.60 8.91
CA GLN A 44 12.33 10.07 9.73
C GLN A 44 12.64 8.61 9.35
N PRO A 45 13.92 8.22 9.35
CA PRO A 45 14.29 6.81 9.31
C PRO A 45 13.65 6.08 10.49
N ASN A 46 13.23 4.85 10.23
CA ASN A 46 12.77 3.93 11.25
C ASN A 46 13.48 2.58 11.04
N PRO A 47 13.30 1.58 11.94
CA PRO A 47 14.05 0.32 11.82
C PRO A 47 13.81 -0.46 10.52
N THR A 48 12.74 -0.22 9.75
CA THR A 48 12.55 -0.82 8.41
C THR A 48 13.33 -0.11 7.31
N THR A 49 13.79 1.14 7.53
CA THR A 49 14.47 1.98 6.53
C THR A 49 15.84 1.43 6.13
N GLY A 50 16.56 0.83 7.08
CA GLY A 50 17.94 0.38 6.86
C GLY A 50 18.99 1.49 7.00
N GLU A 51 18.63 2.58 7.67
CA GLU A 51 19.50 3.71 7.97
C GLU A 51 19.14 4.25 9.37
N THR A 52 20.15 4.62 10.15
CA THR A 52 19.94 5.26 11.47
C THR A 52 19.59 6.74 11.32
N ALA A 53 19.12 7.38 12.39
CA ALA A 53 18.86 8.82 12.40
C ALA A 53 20.08 9.69 12.08
N CYS A 54 21.30 9.14 12.18
CA CYS A 54 22.56 9.81 11.85
C CYS A 54 23.02 9.56 10.42
N GLY A 55 22.23 8.91 9.56
CA GLY A 55 22.61 8.60 8.17
C GLY A 55 23.53 7.39 8.02
N ILE A 56 23.71 6.60 9.08
CA ILE A 56 24.55 5.40 9.05
C ILE A 56 23.71 4.22 8.56
N ALA A 57 24.14 3.59 7.46
CA ALA A 57 23.51 2.38 6.94
C ALA A 57 23.51 1.25 8.00
N THR A 58 22.40 0.54 8.11
CA THR A 58 22.20 -0.54 9.08
C THR A 58 21.27 -1.60 8.48
N PRO A 59 21.35 -2.88 8.89
CA PRO A 59 20.40 -3.88 8.41
C PRO A 59 18.96 -3.50 8.77
N PRO A 60 18.02 -3.46 7.80
CA PRO A 60 16.62 -3.17 8.09
C PRO A 60 15.96 -4.35 8.79
N VAL A 61 15.08 -4.07 9.75
CA VAL A 61 14.24 -5.08 10.41
C VAL A 61 13.30 -5.72 9.39
N SER A 62 13.22 -7.06 9.42
CA SER A 62 12.22 -7.81 8.65
C SER A 62 10.92 -7.90 9.43
N LEU A 63 9.87 -7.25 8.90
CA LEU A 63 8.51 -7.35 9.43
C LEU A 63 7.98 -8.78 9.33
N GLU A 64 8.36 -9.53 8.28
CA GLU A 64 7.98 -10.92 8.10
C GLU A 64 8.52 -11.80 9.23
N ALA A 65 9.82 -11.70 9.50
CA ALA A 65 10.47 -12.46 10.56
C ALA A 65 9.90 -12.09 11.94
N LEU A 66 9.70 -10.79 12.18
CA LEU A 66 9.13 -10.28 13.43
C LEU A 66 7.71 -10.79 13.67
N CYS A 67 6.83 -10.76 12.66
CA CYS A 67 5.48 -11.27 12.78
C CYS A 67 5.45 -12.78 13.02
N ARG A 68 6.32 -13.55 12.33
CA ARG A 68 6.45 -15.00 12.57
C ARG A 68 6.96 -15.29 13.98
N ALA A 69 7.92 -14.51 14.48
CA ALA A 69 8.41 -14.62 15.85
C ALA A 69 7.33 -14.30 16.89
N CYS A 70 6.35 -13.46 16.55
CA CYS A 70 5.16 -13.22 17.38
C CYS A 70 4.13 -14.38 17.36
N GLY A 71 4.42 -15.48 16.65
CA GLY A 71 3.56 -16.66 16.55
C GLY A 71 2.52 -16.62 15.44
N VAL A 72 2.63 -15.68 14.50
CA VAL A 72 1.72 -15.62 13.34
C VAL A 72 2.09 -16.71 12.34
N ALA A 73 1.18 -17.66 12.13
CA ALA A 73 1.38 -18.78 11.21
C ALA A 73 1.35 -18.37 9.73
N HIS A 74 0.58 -17.33 9.40
CA HIS A 74 0.41 -16.88 8.02
C HIS A 74 0.80 -15.41 7.87
N VAL A 75 1.96 -15.21 7.26
CA VAL A 75 2.54 -13.91 6.96
C VAL A 75 2.88 -13.88 5.48
N GLU A 76 2.27 -12.95 4.76
CA GLU A 76 2.44 -12.77 3.32
C GLU A 76 2.80 -11.31 3.00
N THR A 77 3.70 -11.10 2.05
CA THR A 77 4.07 -9.77 1.58
C THR A 77 3.57 -9.61 0.15
N VAL A 78 2.83 -8.52 -0.11
CA VAL A 78 2.21 -8.24 -1.40
C VAL A 78 2.50 -6.82 -1.85
N ASP A 79 2.46 -6.59 -3.17
CA ASP A 79 2.46 -5.26 -3.74
C ASP A 79 1.02 -4.69 -3.70
N PRO A 80 0.73 -3.60 -2.96
CA PRO A 80 -0.59 -2.96 -2.98
C PRO A 80 -0.99 -2.39 -4.34
N TYR A 81 -0.07 -2.22 -5.29
CA TYR A 81 -0.40 -1.81 -6.66
C TYR A 81 -0.77 -2.96 -7.58
N ASP A 82 -0.56 -4.22 -7.17
CA ASP A 82 -1.12 -5.40 -7.85
C ASP A 82 -2.42 -5.79 -7.15
N LEU A 83 -3.55 -5.32 -7.70
CA LEU A 83 -4.86 -5.62 -7.12
C LEU A 83 -5.20 -7.10 -7.17
N THR A 84 -4.69 -7.84 -8.15
CA THR A 84 -5.00 -9.27 -8.31
C THR A 84 -4.37 -10.06 -7.17
N SER A 85 -3.08 -9.86 -6.94
CA SER A 85 -2.34 -10.51 -5.85
C SER A 85 -2.87 -10.07 -4.49
N LEU A 86 -3.13 -8.77 -4.29
CA LEU A 86 -3.69 -8.26 -3.04
C LEU A 86 -5.08 -8.86 -2.73
N GLN A 87 -5.96 -8.95 -3.73
CA GLN A 87 -7.28 -9.57 -3.56
C GLN A 87 -7.20 -11.06 -3.26
N ALA A 88 -6.27 -11.78 -3.92
CA ALA A 88 -6.03 -13.20 -3.65
C ALA A 88 -5.58 -13.41 -2.20
N ALA A 89 -4.54 -12.70 -1.77
CA ALA A 89 -4.01 -12.76 -0.39
C ALA A 89 -5.10 -12.45 0.65
N LEU A 90 -5.92 -11.43 0.41
CA LEU A 90 -7.03 -11.09 1.31
C LEU A 90 -8.12 -12.16 1.37
N LYS A 91 -8.48 -12.77 0.24
CA LYS A 91 -9.46 -13.87 0.19
C LYS A 91 -8.94 -15.09 0.95
N GLU A 92 -7.69 -15.46 0.70
CA GLU A 92 -7.03 -16.60 1.33
C GLU A 92 -6.90 -16.39 2.85
N ALA A 93 -6.46 -15.20 3.28
CA ALA A 93 -6.35 -14.85 4.69
C ALA A 93 -7.73 -14.84 5.40
N ARG A 94 -8.80 -14.47 4.71
CA ARG A 94 -10.17 -14.44 5.28
C ARG A 94 -10.69 -15.83 5.63
N GLU A 95 -10.34 -16.83 4.82
CA GLU A 95 -10.78 -18.21 4.98
C GLU A 95 -10.04 -18.91 6.14
N ARG A 96 -8.85 -18.43 6.50
CA ARG A 96 -8.04 -18.97 7.60
C ARG A 96 -8.49 -18.51 8.99
N LEU A 97 -8.33 -19.42 9.94
CA LEU A 97 -8.50 -19.14 11.38
C LEU A 97 -7.26 -18.46 11.98
N GLY A 98 -7.40 -17.92 13.18
CA GLY A 98 -6.32 -17.23 13.91
C GLY A 98 -5.96 -15.86 13.32
N VAL A 99 -4.78 -15.36 13.70
CA VAL A 99 -4.22 -14.09 13.25
C VAL A 99 -3.47 -14.30 11.94
N LYS A 100 -3.72 -13.44 10.96
CA LYS A 100 -2.99 -13.39 9.68
C LYS A 100 -2.38 -12.00 9.53
N VAL A 101 -1.19 -11.94 8.97
CA VAL A 101 -0.53 -10.67 8.65
C VAL A 101 -0.29 -10.58 7.15
N ILE A 102 -0.72 -9.47 6.56
CA ILE A 102 -0.39 -9.11 5.17
C ILE A 102 0.46 -7.85 5.22
N ILE A 103 1.67 -7.89 4.66
CA ILE A 103 2.57 -6.75 4.57
C ILE A 103 2.40 -6.17 3.16
N ALA A 104 1.73 -5.02 3.06
CA ALA A 104 1.57 -4.28 1.82
C ALA A 104 2.78 -3.37 1.65
N ARG A 105 3.74 -3.80 0.83
CA ARG A 105 5.06 -3.15 0.72
C ARG A 105 5.18 -2.33 -0.57
N GLN A 106 5.31 -1.01 -0.43
CA GLN A 106 5.67 -0.09 -1.51
C GLN A 106 6.43 1.11 -0.94
N PRO A 107 7.54 1.56 -1.53
CA PRO A 107 8.25 2.74 -1.03
C PRO A 107 7.33 3.97 -1.03
N CYS A 108 7.47 4.81 0.00
CA CYS A 108 6.75 6.08 0.07
C CYS A 108 6.94 6.88 -1.22
N VAL A 109 5.85 7.33 -1.83
CA VAL A 109 5.86 8.01 -3.13
C VAL A 109 6.78 9.25 -3.14
N ILE A 110 6.82 9.99 -2.03
CA ILE A 110 7.64 11.19 -1.89
C ILE A 110 9.13 10.82 -1.88
N ILE A 111 9.50 9.78 -1.14
CA ILE A 111 10.89 9.30 -1.06
C ILE A 111 11.34 8.68 -2.38
N ALA A 112 10.51 7.82 -2.96
CA ALA A 112 10.77 7.27 -4.30
C ALA A 112 11.01 8.41 -5.31
N ARG A 113 10.19 9.46 -5.28
CA ARG A 113 10.34 10.63 -6.16
C ARG A 113 11.64 11.41 -5.90
N ARG A 114 12.06 11.56 -4.65
CA ARG A 114 13.34 12.18 -4.26
C ARG A 114 14.54 11.35 -4.70
N ALA A 115 14.43 10.03 -4.66
CA ALA A 115 15.41 9.08 -5.17
C ALA A 115 15.43 8.96 -6.71
N GLY A 116 14.70 9.83 -7.42
CA GLY A 116 14.68 9.86 -8.89
C GLY A 116 13.73 8.85 -9.54
N ILE A 117 12.97 8.06 -8.77
CA ILE A 117 11.99 7.11 -9.33
C ILE A 117 10.82 7.90 -9.92
N ARG A 118 10.56 7.68 -11.22
CA ARG A 118 9.46 8.29 -11.98
C ARG A 118 8.60 7.18 -12.58
N ARG A 119 7.38 6.99 -12.07
CA ARG A 119 6.45 5.94 -12.53
C ARG A 119 5.62 6.31 -13.78
N GLY A 120 5.75 7.55 -14.26
CA GLY A 120 4.89 8.12 -15.29
C GLY A 120 3.52 8.55 -14.74
N ARG A 121 2.75 9.32 -15.52
CA ARG A 121 1.37 9.67 -15.18
C ARG A 121 0.39 8.79 -15.96
N PHE A 122 -0.85 8.79 -15.51
CA PHE A 122 -1.96 8.19 -16.22
C PHE A 122 -2.88 9.30 -16.71
N GLN A 123 -3.59 9.02 -17.80
CA GLN A 123 -4.59 9.90 -18.38
C GLN A 123 -5.87 9.12 -18.67
N VAL A 124 -7.00 9.82 -18.71
CA VAL A 124 -8.27 9.27 -19.17
C VAL A 124 -8.43 9.59 -20.64
N ASP A 125 -8.77 8.59 -21.45
CA ASP A 125 -9.26 8.78 -22.81
C ASP A 125 -10.76 9.14 -22.75
N PRO A 126 -11.16 10.37 -23.10
CA PRO A 126 -12.55 10.78 -23.07
C PRO A 126 -13.42 9.97 -24.02
N ASP A 127 -12.91 9.50 -25.16
CA ASP A 127 -13.71 8.82 -26.18
C ASP A 127 -14.07 7.40 -25.75
N THR A 128 -13.21 6.75 -24.96
CA THR A 128 -13.44 5.42 -24.38
C THR A 128 -14.15 5.48 -23.02
N CYS A 129 -14.23 6.66 -22.38
CA CYS A 129 -14.82 6.81 -21.05
C CYS A 129 -16.35 6.68 -21.09
N THR A 130 -16.89 5.74 -20.29
CA THR A 130 -18.33 5.48 -20.18
C THR A 130 -19.00 6.15 -18.99
N GLU A 131 -18.33 7.10 -18.32
CA GLU A 131 -18.90 7.92 -17.23
C GLU A 131 -19.40 7.11 -16.00
N CYS A 132 -18.96 5.87 -15.82
CA CYS A 132 -19.42 4.98 -14.74
C CYS A 132 -19.03 5.44 -13.31
N GLY A 133 -18.04 6.33 -13.19
CA GLY A 133 -17.60 6.91 -11.92
C GLY A 133 -16.84 5.97 -10.96
N LEU A 134 -16.52 4.73 -11.37
CA LEU A 134 -15.83 3.77 -10.49
C LEU A 134 -14.44 4.26 -10.06
N CYS A 135 -13.70 4.87 -10.98
CA CYS A 135 -12.40 5.48 -10.69
C CYS A 135 -12.50 6.65 -9.70
N ILE A 136 -13.59 7.43 -9.74
CA ILE A 136 -13.83 8.51 -8.77
C ILE A 136 -14.15 7.93 -7.38
N LYS A 137 -15.01 6.89 -7.33
CA LYS A 137 -15.36 6.20 -6.07
C LYS A 137 -14.16 5.56 -5.38
N PHE A 138 -13.13 5.18 -6.13
CA PHE A 138 -11.87 4.69 -5.57
C PHE A 138 -11.17 5.72 -4.68
N GLY A 139 -11.42 7.02 -4.86
CA GLY A 139 -10.93 8.06 -3.96
C GLY A 139 -9.48 8.45 -4.15
N CYS A 140 -8.93 8.27 -5.35
CA CYS A 140 -7.61 8.80 -5.67
C CYS A 140 -7.66 10.34 -5.66
N PRO A 141 -6.76 11.04 -4.95
CA PRO A 141 -6.73 12.50 -4.94
C PRO A 141 -6.38 13.11 -6.30
N ALA A 142 -5.85 12.31 -7.23
CA ALA A 142 -5.53 12.74 -8.57
C ALA A 142 -6.71 12.61 -9.56
N LEU A 143 -7.85 12.06 -9.13
CA LEU A 143 -9.01 11.81 -9.99
C LEU A 143 -10.14 12.78 -9.65
N GLU A 144 -10.55 13.56 -10.64
CA GLU A 144 -11.60 14.57 -10.53
C GLU A 144 -12.64 14.38 -11.64
N LYS A 145 -13.80 15.02 -11.50
CA LYS A 145 -14.80 15.13 -12.57
C LYS A 145 -14.56 16.41 -13.36
N ALA A 146 -14.40 16.28 -14.68
CA ALA A 146 -14.43 17.39 -15.63
C ALA A 146 -15.73 17.29 -16.44
N GLY A 147 -16.78 17.95 -15.96
CA GLY A 147 -18.15 17.68 -16.43
C GLY A 147 -18.61 16.28 -15.98
N GLU A 148 -19.09 15.46 -16.91
CA GLU A 148 -19.52 14.07 -16.64
C GLU A 148 -18.37 13.05 -16.69
N LYS A 149 -17.25 13.38 -17.36
CA LYS A 149 -16.11 12.49 -17.54
C LYS A 149 -15.06 12.64 -16.44
N ALA A 150 -14.32 11.57 -16.20
CA ALA A 150 -13.19 11.58 -15.27
C ALA A 150 -11.97 12.26 -15.90
N TYR A 151 -11.20 12.97 -15.08
CA TYR A 151 -9.95 13.63 -15.45
C TYR A 151 -8.87 13.30 -14.39
N ILE A 152 -7.63 13.12 -14.84
CA ILE A 152 -6.48 12.87 -13.95
C ILE A 152 -5.58 14.11 -13.91
N ASN A 153 -5.38 14.68 -12.72
CA ASN A 153 -4.61 15.90 -12.51
C ASN A 153 -3.12 15.63 -12.17
N ASP A 154 -2.39 16.71 -11.86
CA ASP A 154 -0.96 16.69 -11.55
C ASP A 154 -0.56 16.02 -10.23
N LEU A 155 -1.51 15.62 -9.39
CA LEU A 155 -1.25 14.83 -8.18
C LEU A 155 -1.00 13.35 -8.51
N CYS A 156 -1.19 12.93 -9.76
CA CYS A 156 -1.00 11.54 -10.17
C CYS A 156 0.42 11.04 -9.88
N SER A 157 0.51 10.00 -9.06
CA SER A 157 1.76 9.35 -8.64
C SER A 157 2.19 8.17 -9.52
N GLY A 158 1.34 7.75 -10.45
CA GLY A 158 1.63 6.66 -11.37
C GLY A 158 1.47 5.25 -10.77
N CYS A 159 0.63 5.06 -9.74
CA CYS A 159 0.41 3.73 -9.15
C CYS A 159 -0.34 2.75 -10.08
N GLY A 160 -1.09 3.26 -11.07
CA GLY A 160 -1.80 2.43 -12.05
C GLY A 160 -3.04 1.70 -11.52
N VAL A 161 -3.40 1.88 -10.26
CA VAL A 161 -4.59 1.25 -9.66
C VAL A 161 -5.88 1.69 -10.36
N CYS A 162 -5.97 2.97 -10.75
CA CYS A 162 -7.11 3.50 -11.49
C CYS A 162 -7.32 2.83 -12.85
N ALA A 163 -6.23 2.43 -13.53
CA ALA A 163 -6.31 1.71 -14.80
C ALA A 163 -6.83 0.28 -14.60
N GLN A 164 -6.39 -0.40 -13.54
CA GLN A 164 -6.82 -1.77 -13.24
C GLN A 164 -8.32 -1.87 -12.88
N ILE A 165 -8.88 -0.84 -12.26
CA ILE A 165 -10.30 -0.81 -11.89
C ILE A 165 -11.21 -0.28 -13.01
N CYS A 166 -10.66 0.27 -14.11
CA CYS A 166 -11.46 0.87 -15.16
C CYS A 166 -12.08 -0.23 -16.05
N PRO A 167 -13.41 -0.42 -16.03
CA PRO A 167 -14.03 -1.53 -16.77
C PRO A 167 -14.03 -1.32 -18.28
N SER A 168 -14.03 -0.07 -18.75
CA SER A 168 -13.97 0.27 -20.17
C SER A 168 -12.54 0.36 -20.72
N GLY A 169 -11.51 0.23 -19.87
CA GLY A 169 -10.13 0.39 -20.30
C GLY A 169 -9.74 1.82 -20.69
N ALA A 170 -10.54 2.83 -20.32
CA ALA A 170 -10.33 4.24 -20.70
C ALA A 170 -9.14 4.92 -20.00
N ILE A 171 -8.41 4.25 -19.09
CA ILE A 171 -7.31 4.86 -18.33
C ILE A 171 -6.00 4.19 -18.71
N GLY A 172 -5.07 4.96 -19.27
CA GLY A 172 -3.78 4.49 -19.76
C GLY A 172 -2.62 5.37 -19.29
N LYS A 173 -1.38 4.88 -19.46
CA LYS A 173 -0.19 5.71 -19.21
C LYS A 173 -0.16 6.87 -20.21
N GLU A 174 0.20 8.05 -19.72
CA GLU A 174 0.44 9.22 -20.56
C GLU A 174 1.62 8.91 -21.51
N VAL A 175 1.35 9.00 -22.81
CA VAL A 175 2.39 8.89 -23.83
C VAL A 175 3.02 10.26 -23.97
N LYS A 176 4.25 10.42 -23.48
CA LYS A 176 5.02 11.63 -23.78
C LYS A 176 5.29 11.65 -25.29
N ARG A 177 4.65 12.58 -26.01
CA ARG A 177 5.07 12.99 -27.35
C ARG A 177 6.41 13.72 -27.28
#